data_AF-A0A3D4P7W0-F1
#
_entry.id   AF-A0A3D4P7W0-F1
#
_cell.length_a   1.000
_cell.length_b   1.000
_cell.length_c   1.000
_cell.angle_alpha   90.00
_cell.angle_beta   90.00
_cell.angle_gamma   90.00
#
_symmetry.space_group_name_H-M   'P 1'
#
loop_
_entity.id
_entity.type
_entity.pdbx_description
1 polymer ?
#
loop_
_entity_poly.entity_id
_entity_poly.type
_entity_poly.pdbx_seq_one_letter_code
_entity_poly.pdbx_strand_id
1 'polypeptide(L)'
;MAVVAGLVASTATASILDTKSLAIDFTDINDARAKATWSKPDLITIDRNGLGWDGESASSRDGWIQTTPLALGLSWRPPLAVSVRVSIHPKPSEFFLNNGQKSIPYGGNVYVRYSPDLKHWSTWQVLQASEPQGYEKDQNPGRHFISSVRVPNSERDRYGKLLSEYAKLDVQWKSDEDAVVRWILEKEPDFFATQLPFIGYIQFQYEAGFYGGQRITSFKANVSYGMSGIHSLPKDNDAYKGRCSRSWSFNANQTPEDTEPSPALYPKPAARPPEK
;
A
#
# COMPACT_ATOMS: atom_id res chain seq x y z
N MET A 1 -13.55 -52.99 18.98
CA MET A 1 -12.44 -52.01 19.01
C MET A 1 -12.74 -50.93 18.00
N ALA A 2 -12.96 -49.69 18.43
CA ALA A 2 -13.16 -48.55 17.54
C ALA A 2 -11.82 -47.85 17.32
N VAL A 3 -11.36 -47.77 16.07
CA VAL A 3 -10.18 -47.01 15.68
C VAL A 3 -10.63 -45.57 15.45
N VAL A 4 -10.22 -44.67 16.35
CA VAL A 4 -10.40 -43.22 16.19
C VAL A 4 -9.37 -42.75 15.16
N ALA A 5 -9.82 -42.43 13.96
CA ALA A 5 -9.01 -41.78 12.94
C ALA A 5 -8.83 -40.30 13.32
N GLY A 6 -7.66 -39.96 13.88
CA GLY A 6 -7.27 -38.58 14.14
C GLY A 6 -7.03 -37.85 12.82
N LEU A 7 -7.83 -36.81 12.55
CA LEU A 7 -7.55 -35.83 11.51
C LEU A 7 -6.26 -35.08 11.89
N VAL A 8 -5.15 -35.48 11.27
CA VAL A 8 -3.89 -34.73 11.34
C VAL A 8 -4.10 -33.47 10.50
N ALA A 9 -4.25 -32.32 11.16
CA ALA A 9 -4.26 -31.02 10.49
C ALA A 9 -2.90 -30.82 9.81
N SER A 10 -2.88 -30.87 8.48
CA SER A 10 -1.67 -30.64 7.68
C SER A 10 -1.30 -29.16 7.70
N THR A 11 -0.16 -28.84 8.29
CA THR A 11 0.45 -27.52 8.24
C THR A 11 1.29 -27.40 6.97
N ALA A 12 0.89 -26.52 6.05
CA ALA A 12 1.71 -26.22 4.86
C ALA A 12 2.68 -25.07 5.17
N THR A 13 3.97 -25.30 4.93
CA THR A 13 5.01 -24.26 4.97
C THR A 13 5.19 -23.72 3.55
N ALA A 14 4.75 -22.50 3.30
CA ALA A 14 4.92 -21.83 2.02
C ALA A 14 5.51 -20.42 2.22
N SER A 15 6.39 -20.02 1.32
CA SER A 15 6.86 -18.63 1.20
C SER A 15 6.23 -17.99 -0.04
N ILE A 16 5.51 -16.90 0.16
CA ILE A 16 4.98 -16.07 -0.92
C ILE A 16 5.94 -14.91 -1.10
N LEU A 17 6.59 -14.84 -2.26
CA LEU A 17 7.36 -13.68 -2.70
C LEU A 17 6.57 -13.03 -3.82
N ASP A 18 6.26 -11.74 -3.67
CA ASP A 18 5.48 -11.02 -4.67
C ASP A 18 6.02 -9.59 -4.81
N THR A 19 5.76 -8.99 -5.96
CA THR A 19 6.09 -7.59 -6.25
C THR A 19 4.91 -6.93 -6.93
N LYS A 20 4.45 -5.81 -6.34
CA LYS A 20 3.42 -4.94 -6.90
C LYS A 20 4.07 -3.70 -7.47
N SER A 21 3.61 -3.28 -8.63
CA SER A 21 4.12 -2.08 -9.30
C SER A 21 2.99 -1.12 -9.61
N LEU A 22 3.25 0.16 -9.40
CA LEU A 22 2.41 1.27 -9.85
C LEU A 22 3.27 2.15 -10.76
N ALA A 23 2.93 2.20 -12.03
CA ALA A 23 3.58 3.08 -13.00
C ALA A 23 2.57 4.09 -13.52
N ILE A 24 2.94 5.37 -13.45
CA ILE A 24 2.17 6.50 -13.93
C ILE A 24 2.92 7.11 -15.10
N ASP A 25 2.24 7.22 -16.22
CA ASP A 25 2.70 7.97 -17.40
C ASP A 25 2.09 9.37 -17.37
N PHE A 26 2.92 10.39 -17.15
CA PHE A 26 2.47 11.77 -17.17
C PHE A 26 2.44 12.38 -18.57
N THR A 27 2.77 11.62 -19.61
CA THR A 27 2.52 12.02 -21.01
C THR A 27 1.12 11.62 -21.49
N ASP A 28 0.43 10.75 -20.73
CA ASP A 28 -0.97 10.38 -20.91
C ASP A 28 -1.82 10.90 -19.74
N ILE A 29 -2.64 11.92 -20.00
CA ILE A 29 -3.50 12.54 -18.99
C ILE A 29 -4.52 11.57 -18.39
N ASN A 30 -4.99 10.58 -19.16
CA ASN A 30 -5.97 9.61 -18.67
C ASN A 30 -5.31 8.62 -17.71
N ASP A 31 -4.11 8.14 -18.06
CA ASP A 31 -3.31 7.29 -17.18
C ASP A 31 -2.99 8.00 -15.86
N ALA A 32 -2.49 9.23 -15.95
CA ALA A 32 -2.15 10.04 -14.80
C ALA A 32 -3.34 10.32 -13.88
N ARG A 33 -4.50 10.71 -14.42
CA ARG A 33 -5.71 10.96 -13.62
C ARG A 33 -6.30 9.69 -13.00
N ALA A 34 -6.13 8.54 -13.64
CA ALA A 34 -6.59 7.27 -13.11
C ALA A 34 -5.74 6.80 -11.90
N LYS A 35 -4.48 7.21 -11.83
CA LYS A 35 -3.50 6.67 -10.88
C LYS A 35 -2.92 7.71 -9.91
N ALA A 36 -3.18 8.99 -10.12
CA ALA A 36 -2.68 10.05 -9.27
C ALA A 36 -3.55 11.31 -9.30
N THR A 37 -3.34 12.11 -8.27
CA THR A 37 -3.79 13.49 -8.16
C THR A 37 -2.57 14.36 -7.91
N TRP A 38 -2.65 15.65 -8.21
CA TRP A 38 -1.56 16.58 -7.98
C TRP A 38 -2.08 17.95 -7.59
N SER A 39 -1.22 18.75 -6.97
CA SER A 39 -1.57 20.08 -6.50
C SER A 39 -1.80 21.06 -7.66
N LYS A 40 -2.74 22.00 -7.49
CA LYS A 40 -2.94 23.16 -8.38
C LYS A 40 -3.04 22.73 -9.87
N PRO A 41 -4.01 21.88 -10.25
CA PRO A 41 -4.10 21.32 -11.61
C PRO A 41 -4.30 22.38 -12.70
N ASP A 42 -4.76 23.58 -12.34
CA ASP A 42 -4.88 24.72 -13.27
C ASP A 42 -3.53 25.37 -13.62
N LEU A 43 -2.47 25.04 -12.87
CA LEU A 43 -1.14 25.64 -12.98
C LEU A 43 -0.06 24.60 -13.29
N ILE A 44 -0.13 23.45 -12.61
CA ILE A 44 0.73 22.29 -12.87
C ILE A 44 -0.08 21.35 -13.75
N THR A 45 0.21 21.37 -15.05
CA THR A 45 -0.60 20.72 -16.08
C THR A 45 0.14 19.55 -16.70
N ILE A 46 -0.63 18.62 -17.25
CA ILE A 46 -0.14 17.52 -18.07
C ILE A 46 -0.25 17.90 -19.54
N ASP A 47 0.82 17.69 -20.28
CA ASP A 47 0.84 17.71 -21.75
C ASP A 47 1.61 16.49 -22.29
N ARG A 48 1.83 16.45 -23.60
CA ARG A 48 2.59 15.37 -24.26
C ARG A 48 4.05 15.22 -23.77
N ASN A 49 4.57 16.21 -23.06
CA ASN A 49 5.95 16.23 -22.56
C ASN A 49 6.02 15.88 -21.06
N GLY A 50 4.89 15.69 -20.38
CA GLY A 50 4.83 15.31 -18.97
C GLY A 50 4.01 16.26 -18.10
N LEU A 51 4.09 16.05 -16.79
CA LEU A 51 3.53 16.91 -15.75
C LEU A 51 4.52 18.01 -15.38
N GLY A 52 4.12 19.27 -15.48
CA GLY A 52 4.96 20.40 -15.08
C GLY A 52 4.24 21.74 -15.19
N TRP A 53 5.02 22.83 -15.20
CA TRP A 53 4.50 24.19 -15.30
C TRP A 53 5.23 24.95 -16.41
N ASP A 54 4.47 25.60 -17.29
CA ASP A 54 4.99 26.41 -18.41
C ASP A 54 5.36 27.83 -17.95
N GLY A 55 6.15 27.91 -16.89
CA GLY A 55 6.68 29.16 -16.36
C GLY A 55 8.07 29.52 -16.86
N GLU A 56 8.59 30.63 -16.36
CA GLU A 56 10.00 31.00 -16.51
C GLU A 56 10.91 29.96 -15.84
N SER A 57 11.98 29.53 -16.52
CA SER A 57 12.84 28.44 -16.03
C SER A 57 13.56 28.73 -14.73
N ALA A 58 13.85 30.01 -14.43
CA ALA A 58 14.45 30.42 -13.16
C ALA A 58 13.45 30.50 -12.00
N SER A 59 12.16 30.23 -12.26
CA SER A 59 11.09 30.25 -11.27
C SER A 59 10.57 28.83 -10.99
N SER A 60 10.10 28.61 -9.76
CA SER A 60 9.50 27.34 -9.34
C SER A 60 8.16 27.54 -8.65
N ARG A 61 7.29 26.53 -8.74
CA ARG A 61 6.08 26.42 -7.93
C ARG A 61 6.11 25.18 -7.08
N ASP A 62 5.92 25.34 -5.78
CA ASP A 62 5.76 24.20 -4.89
C ASP A 62 4.49 23.43 -5.23
N GLY A 63 4.64 22.12 -5.31
CA GLY A 63 3.56 21.21 -5.58
C GLY A 63 3.83 19.79 -5.13
N TRP A 64 2.80 18.96 -5.26
CA TRP A 64 2.85 17.55 -4.91
C TRP A 64 2.12 16.68 -5.93
N ILE A 65 2.49 15.40 -5.95
CA ILE A 65 1.80 14.32 -6.66
C ILE A 65 1.46 13.25 -5.63
N GLN A 66 0.21 12.82 -5.56
CA GLN A 66 -0.24 11.75 -4.66
C GLN A 66 -0.86 10.62 -5.48
N THR A 67 -0.36 9.40 -5.30
CA THR A 67 -0.84 8.23 -6.05
C THR A 67 -2.20 7.76 -5.55
N THR A 68 -2.89 6.92 -6.33
CA THR A 68 -3.95 6.07 -5.78
C THR A 68 -3.34 5.05 -4.81
N PRO A 69 -4.12 4.57 -3.82
CA PRO A 69 -3.72 3.46 -2.97
C PRO A 69 -3.42 2.19 -3.78
N LEU A 70 -2.36 1.48 -3.39
CA LEU A 70 -1.97 0.18 -3.93
C LEU A 70 -2.24 -0.90 -2.88
N ALA A 71 -3.10 -1.87 -3.21
CA ALA A 71 -3.37 -3.02 -2.36
C ALA A 71 -2.21 -4.02 -2.39
N LEU A 72 -1.83 -4.54 -1.23
CA LEU A 72 -0.70 -5.43 -1.03
C LEU A 72 -1.14 -6.79 -0.47
N GLY A 73 -0.35 -7.82 -0.75
CA GLY A 73 -0.59 -9.16 -0.25
C GLY A 73 -1.76 -9.87 -0.91
N LEU A 74 -2.24 -10.88 -0.21
CA LEU A 74 -3.42 -11.67 -0.59
C LEU A 74 -4.65 -11.16 0.15
N SER A 75 -5.82 -11.45 -0.41
CA SER A 75 -7.12 -11.08 0.19
C SER A 75 -7.34 -11.58 1.62
N TRP A 76 -6.61 -12.62 2.05
CA TRP A 76 -6.70 -13.23 3.37
C TRP A 76 -5.41 -13.08 4.20
N ARG A 77 -4.32 -12.58 3.59
CA ARG A 77 -3.00 -12.51 4.22
C ARG A 77 -2.20 -11.32 3.68
N PRO A 78 -2.15 -10.21 4.42
CA PRO A 78 -1.34 -9.05 4.08
C PRO A 78 0.13 -9.23 4.49
N PRO A 79 1.09 -8.54 3.85
CA PRO A 79 2.48 -8.52 4.29
C PRO A 79 2.64 -7.71 5.57
N LEU A 80 3.65 -8.06 6.37
CA LEU A 80 3.94 -7.37 7.64
C LEU A 80 5.00 -6.28 7.53
N ALA A 81 5.78 -6.35 6.47
CA ALA A 81 6.80 -5.40 6.08
C ALA A 81 6.98 -5.47 4.56
N VAL A 82 7.37 -4.36 3.97
CA VAL A 82 7.68 -4.26 2.52
C VAL A 82 9.00 -3.55 2.30
N SER A 83 9.60 -3.82 1.15
CA SER A 83 10.64 -3.01 0.56
C SER A 83 10.04 -2.19 -0.58
N VAL A 84 10.31 -0.89 -0.60
CA VAL A 84 9.79 0.05 -1.57
C VAL A 84 10.95 0.63 -2.38
N ARG A 85 10.75 0.73 -3.68
CA ARG A 85 11.58 1.53 -4.59
C ARG A 85 10.70 2.44 -5.42
N VAL A 86 11.03 3.72 -5.49
CA VAL A 86 10.37 4.70 -6.34
C VAL A 86 11.39 5.30 -7.31
N SER A 87 11.01 5.44 -8.57
CA SER A 87 11.75 6.21 -9.56
C SER A 87 10.88 7.28 -10.20
N ILE A 88 11.45 8.46 -10.40
CA ILE A 88 10.78 9.59 -11.03
C ILE A 88 11.67 10.12 -12.15
N HIS A 89 11.12 10.20 -13.36
CA HIS A 89 11.86 10.59 -14.56
C HIS A 89 11.29 11.85 -15.20
N PRO A 90 12.13 12.62 -15.92
CA PRO A 90 13.59 12.52 -15.96
C PRO A 90 14.25 13.09 -14.70
N LYS A 91 15.57 12.94 -14.54
CA LYS A 91 16.33 13.73 -13.56
C LYS A 91 16.18 15.24 -13.82
N PRO A 92 16.30 16.11 -12.79
CA PRO A 92 16.29 17.56 -13.00
C PRO A 92 17.40 17.98 -13.98
N SER A 93 17.08 18.91 -14.88
CA SER A 93 18.05 19.50 -15.81
C SER A 93 18.59 20.81 -15.27
N GLU A 94 19.82 21.15 -15.70
CA GLU A 94 20.43 22.45 -15.39
C GLU A 94 19.64 23.59 -16.04
N PHE A 95 19.53 24.71 -15.33
CA PHE A 95 18.97 25.96 -15.84
C PHE A 95 19.86 27.14 -15.45
N PHE A 96 19.64 28.29 -16.10
CA PHE A 96 20.33 29.53 -15.81
C PHE A 96 19.44 30.43 -14.95
N LEU A 97 20.03 30.97 -13.89
CA LEU A 97 19.45 32.05 -13.11
C LEU A 97 19.61 33.39 -13.86
N ASN A 98 18.83 34.39 -13.47
CA ASN A 98 18.84 35.71 -14.12
C ASN A 98 20.19 36.44 -14.02
N ASN A 99 21.06 36.02 -13.10
CA ASN A 99 22.44 36.51 -12.95
C ASN A 99 23.46 35.73 -13.80
N GLY A 100 23.01 34.80 -14.67
CA GLY A 100 23.86 33.95 -15.51
C GLY A 100 24.46 32.72 -14.81
N GLN A 101 24.20 32.52 -13.52
CA GLN A 101 24.68 31.35 -12.78
C GLN A 101 23.89 30.10 -13.15
N LYS A 102 24.60 28.98 -13.30
CA LYS A 102 24.00 27.65 -13.50
C LYS A 102 23.51 27.06 -12.18
N SER A 103 22.34 26.43 -12.21
CA SER A 103 21.75 25.74 -11.07
C SER A 103 21.04 24.46 -11.51
N ILE A 104 20.99 23.46 -10.63
CA ILE A 104 20.22 22.22 -10.83
C ILE A 104 19.14 22.19 -9.75
N PRO A 105 17.85 22.04 -10.12
CA PRO A 105 16.77 21.97 -9.14
C PRO A 105 16.98 20.85 -8.14
N TYR A 106 16.56 21.10 -6.90
CA TYR A 106 16.41 20.03 -5.92
C TYR A 106 15.44 18.96 -6.43
N GLY A 107 15.81 17.69 -6.27
CA GLY A 107 15.05 16.54 -6.80
C GLY A 107 13.76 16.22 -6.05
N GLY A 108 13.42 16.94 -4.99
CA GLY A 108 12.23 16.69 -4.18
C GLY A 108 12.37 15.53 -3.21
N ASN A 109 11.28 15.27 -2.48
CA ASN A 109 11.14 14.17 -1.54
C ASN A 109 10.01 13.25 -1.94
N VAL A 110 10.17 11.95 -1.68
CA VAL A 110 9.09 10.97 -1.77
C VAL A 110 8.73 10.52 -0.37
N TYR A 111 7.43 10.45 -0.10
CA TYR A 111 6.85 9.98 1.13
C TYR A 111 5.97 8.76 0.86
N VAL A 112 5.83 7.92 1.87
CA VAL A 112 4.95 6.76 1.89
C VAL A 112 4.11 6.75 3.14
N ARG A 113 2.87 6.32 3.00
CA ARG A 113 1.99 5.99 4.12
C ARG A 113 1.25 4.71 3.81
N TYR A 114 0.65 4.12 4.84
CA TYR A 114 -0.10 2.88 4.71
C TYR A 114 -1.44 2.98 5.45
N SER A 115 -2.36 2.09 5.11
CA SER A 115 -3.68 2.02 5.72
C SER A 115 -4.23 0.60 5.69
N PRO A 116 -4.86 0.11 6.78
CA PRO A 116 -5.54 -1.17 6.78
C PRO A 116 -6.87 -1.17 6.00
N ASP A 117 -7.53 0.00 5.87
CA ASP A 117 -8.96 0.09 5.56
C ASP A 117 -9.35 1.26 4.63
N LEU A 118 -8.38 1.95 4.03
CA LEU A 118 -8.53 3.16 3.20
C LEU A 118 -9.11 4.39 3.91
N LYS A 119 -9.43 4.30 5.20
CA LYS A 119 -10.00 5.38 5.99
C LYS A 119 -8.97 5.94 6.97
N HIS A 120 -8.33 5.06 7.74
CA HIS A 120 -7.33 5.43 8.73
C HIS A 120 -5.94 5.24 8.14
N TRP A 121 -5.18 6.34 8.06
CA TRP A 121 -3.88 6.37 7.42
C TRP A 121 -2.78 6.64 8.43
N SER A 122 -1.63 6.00 8.25
CA SER A 122 -0.42 6.39 8.97
C SER A 122 0.00 7.82 8.59
N THR A 123 0.84 8.42 9.42
CA THR A 123 1.59 9.60 8.99
C THR A 123 2.51 9.25 7.82
N TRP A 124 2.90 10.28 7.07
CA TRP A 124 3.86 10.17 5.97
C TRP A 124 5.26 9.86 6.50
N GLN A 125 5.93 8.90 5.87
CA GLN A 125 7.32 8.51 6.14
C GLN A 125 8.17 8.86 4.91
N VAL A 126 9.30 9.52 5.11
CA VAL A 126 10.19 9.90 4.01
C VAL A 126 10.96 8.68 3.48
N LEU A 127 11.11 8.59 2.16
CA LEU A 127 12.01 7.64 1.51
C LEU A 127 13.42 8.24 1.39
N GLN A 128 14.43 7.39 1.48
CA GLN A 128 15.81 7.80 1.30
C GLN A 128 16.13 7.91 -0.18
N ALA A 129 16.73 9.03 -0.60
CA ALA A 129 17.31 9.13 -1.93
C ALA A 129 18.40 8.06 -2.10
N SER A 130 18.45 7.44 -3.27
CA SER A 130 19.39 6.38 -3.60
C SER A 130 19.95 6.58 -4.99
N GLU A 131 21.17 6.12 -5.21
CA GLU A 131 21.71 5.99 -6.57
C GLU A 131 20.94 4.93 -7.38
N PRO A 132 20.80 5.10 -8.70
CA PRO A 132 20.29 4.04 -9.58
C PRO A 132 21.15 2.77 -9.42
N GLN A 133 20.49 1.61 -9.38
CA GLN A 133 21.16 0.32 -9.25
C GLN A 133 21.11 -0.47 -10.57
N GLY A 134 22.20 -1.15 -10.93
CA GLY A 134 22.27 -2.03 -12.10
C GLY A 134 22.24 -1.29 -13.44
N TYR A 135 21.67 -1.94 -14.47
CA TYR A 135 21.59 -1.46 -15.86
C TYR A 135 20.78 -0.15 -16.04
N GLU A 136 19.98 0.28 -15.05
CA GLU A 136 19.19 1.52 -15.11
C GLU A 136 20.05 2.79 -15.07
N LYS A 137 21.29 2.69 -14.53
CA LYS A 137 22.21 3.82 -14.37
C LYS A 137 22.55 4.51 -15.70
N ASP A 138 22.66 3.73 -16.77
CA ASP A 138 23.24 4.22 -18.03
C ASP A 138 22.19 4.53 -19.11
N GLN A 139 20.96 3.99 -19.01
CA GLN A 139 19.95 4.15 -20.07
C GLN A 139 18.78 5.09 -19.72
N ASN A 140 18.49 5.35 -18.44
CA ASN A 140 17.35 6.20 -18.09
C ASN A 140 17.57 6.97 -16.77
N PRO A 141 18.31 8.09 -16.79
CA PRO A 141 18.66 8.82 -15.58
C PRO A 141 17.39 9.38 -14.91
N GLY A 142 17.10 8.88 -13.71
CA GLY A 142 15.96 9.31 -12.89
C GLY A 142 16.38 9.69 -11.47
N ARG A 143 15.40 10.16 -10.69
CA ARG A 143 15.51 10.30 -9.24
C ARG A 143 15.04 9.00 -8.61
N HIS A 144 15.86 8.36 -7.78
CA HIS A 144 15.52 7.07 -7.17
C HIS A 144 15.45 7.20 -5.66
N PHE A 145 14.46 6.53 -5.07
CA PHE A 145 14.20 6.55 -3.64
C PHE A 145 13.89 5.13 -3.16
N ILE A 146 14.33 4.79 -1.94
CA ILE A 146 14.11 3.49 -1.33
C ILE A 146 13.70 3.63 0.13
N SER A 147 12.95 2.66 0.64
CA SER A 147 12.71 2.50 2.07
C SER A 147 12.21 1.08 2.38
N SER A 148 12.27 0.70 3.66
CA SER A 148 11.49 -0.41 4.20
C SER A 148 10.38 0.14 5.06
N VAL A 149 9.14 -0.30 4.81
CA VAL A 149 7.97 0.10 5.61
C VAL A 149 7.57 -1.07 6.48
N ARG A 150 7.52 -0.83 7.80
CA ARG A 150 7.06 -1.78 8.80
C ARG A 150 6.58 -1.06 10.05
N VAL A 151 5.76 -1.74 10.85
CA VAL A 151 5.35 -1.28 12.18
C VAL A 151 6.21 -1.99 13.24
N PRO A 152 6.71 -1.28 14.27
CA PRO A 152 7.40 -1.92 15.39
C PRO A 152 6.55 -3.01 16.05
N ASN A 153 7.19 -4.07 16.55
CA ASN A 153 6.45 -5.18 17.16
C ASN A 153 5.59 -4.71 18.35
N SER A 154 6.11 -3.80 19.18
CA SER A 154 5.38 -3.23 20.33
C SER A 154 4.05 -2.59 19.93
N GLU A 155 4.02 -1.86 18.82
CA GLU A 155 2.81 -1.23 18.27
C GLU A 155 1.88 -2.24 17.59
N ARG A 156 2.40 -3.42 17.25
CA ARG A 156 1.65 -4.50 16.59
C ARG A 156 1.11 -5.53 17.59
N ASP A 157 1.62 -5.56 18.81
CA ASP A 157 1.34 -6.63 19.78
C ASP A 157 -0.16 -6.82 20.04
N ARG A 158 -0.93 -5.73 20.10
CA ARG A 158 -2.39 -5.82 20.27
C ARG A 158 -3.06 -6.51 19.09
N TYR A 159 -2.72 -6.13 17.87
CA TYR A 159 -3.24 -6.79 16.66
C TYR A 159 -2.82 -8.27 16.61
N GLY A 160 -1.58 -8.59 17.00
CA GLY A 160 -1.08 -9.98 17.10
C GLY A 160 -1.83 -10.84 18.12
N LYS A 161 -2.20 -10.28 19.27
CA LYS A 161 -3.04 -10.95 20.27
C LYS A 161 -4.44 -11.24 19.73
N LEU A 162 -5.07 -10.25 19.07
CA LEU A 162 -6.39 -10.42 18.47
C LEU A 162 -6.40 -11.48 17.35
N LEU A 163 -5.36 -11.54 16.51
CA LEU A 163 -5.16 -12.62 15.55
C LEU A 163 -5.10 -14.00 16.23
N SER A 164 -4.36 -14.08 17.34
CA SER A 164 -4.21 -15.32 18.11
C SER A 164 -5.50 -15.74 18.82
N GLU A 165 -6.31 -14.79 19.29
CA GLU A 165 -7.63 -15.04 19.87
C GLU A 165 -8.61 -15.54 18.81
N TYR A 166 -8.68 -14.88 17.66
CA TYR A 166 -9.52 -15.31 16.54
C TYR A 166 -9.18 -16.74 16.10
N ALA A 167 -7.89 -17.08 16.01
CA ALA A 167 -7.45 -18.42 15.61
C ALA A 167 -7.88 -19.55 16.59
N LYS A 168 -8.26 -19.21 17.82
CA LYS A 168 -8.79 -20.18 18.81
C LYS A 168 -10.31 -20.40 18.66
N LEU A 169 -11.01 -19.51 17.95
CA LEU A 169 -12.43 -19.64 17.71
C LEU A 169 -12.75 -20.79 16.76
N ASP A 170 -13.98 -21.28 16.84
CA ASP A 170 -14.50 -22.27 15.91
C ASP A 170 -14.99 -21.61 14.62
N VAL A 171 -14.05 -21.09 13.83
CA VAL A 171 -14.31 -20.38 12.57
C VAL A 171 -13.99 -21.24 11.35
N GLN A 172 -14.47 -20.81 10.19
CA GLN A 172 -14.25 -21.50 8.92
C GLN A 172 -12.79 -21.52 8.51
N TRP A 173 -12.10 -20.38 8.70
CA TRP A 173 -10.69 -20.28 8.38
C TRP A 173 -9.95 -19.43 9.40
N LYS A 174 -9.10 -20.10 10.18
CA LYS A 174 -8.35 -19.49 11.29
C LYS A 174 -7.26 -18.51 10.85
N SER A 175 -6.85 -18.57 9.59
CA SER A 175 -5.78 -17.73 9.05
C SER A 175 -6.31 -16.60 8.16
N ASP A 176 -7.63 -16.45 8.03
CA ASP A 176 -8.22 -15.39 7.21
C ASP A 176 -8.16 -14.04 7.94
N GLU A 177 -7.14 -13.23 7.63
CA GLU A 177 -6.95 -11.92 8.26
C GLU A 177 -8.05 -10.91 7.88
N ASP A 178 -8.71 -11.04 6.72
CA ASP A 178 -9.87 -10.18 6.40
C ASP A 178 -11.03 -10.45 7.36
N ALA A 179 -11.30 -11.73 7.64
CA ALA A 179 -12.31 -12.11 8.63
C ALA A 179 -11.92 -11.70 10.04
N VAL A 180 -10.63 -11.76 10.39
CA VAL A 180 -10.15 -11.24 11.69
C VAL A 180 -10.41 -9.75 11.80
N VAL A 181 -10.07 -8.96 10.78
CA VAL A 181 -10.28 -7.50 10.79
C VAL A 181 -11.75 -7.17 11.01
N ARG A 182 -12.66 -7.85 10.32
CA ARG A 182 -14.12 -7.66 10.52
C ARG A 182 -14.54 -8.00 11.94
N TRP A 183 -14.09 -9.14 12.48
CA TRP A 183 -14.35 -9.54 13.86
C TRP A 183 -13.79 -8.57 14.91
N ILE A 184 -12.62 -7.98 14.66
CA ILE A 184 -12.06 -6.93 15.53
C ILE A 184 -12.97 -5.72 15.51
N LEU A 185 -13.37 -5.23 14.34
CA LEU A 185 -14.17 -4.00 14.20
C LEU A 185 -15.61 -4.17 14.71
N GLU A 186 -16.17 -5.37 14.70
CA GLU A 186 -17.46 -5.64 15.37
C GLU A 186 -17.37 -5.47 16.89
N LYS A 187 -16.22 -5.79 17.49
CA LYS A 187 -15.99 -5.67 18.94
C LYS A 187 -15.48 -4.29 19.35
N GLU A 188 -14.63 -3.72 18.51
CA GLU A 188 -13.90 -2.48 18.71
C GLU A 188 -13.96 -1.64 17.42
N PRO A 189 -15.08 -0.93 17.17
CA PRO A 189 -15.30 -0.19 15.92
C PRO A 189 -14.22 0.85 15.60
N ASP A 190 -13.61 1.43 16.63
CA ASP A 190 -12.57 2.45 16.52
C ASP A 190 -11.14 1.87 16.60
N PHE A 191 -10.97 0.55 16.43
CA PHE A 191 -9.65 -0.09 16.56
C PHE A 191 -8.61 0.59 15.67
N PHE A 192 -8.91 0.79 14.38
CA PHE A 192 -7.98 1.42 13.44
C PHE A 192 -7.79 2.93 13.63
N ALA A 193 -8.62 3.59 14.43
CA ALA A 193 -8.39 4.99 14.81
C ALA A 193 -7.22 5.11 15.81
N THR A 194 -6.88 4.04 16.53
CA THR A 194 -5.84 4.04 17.57
C THR A 194 -4.70 3.05 17.32
N GLN A 195 -4.91 2.06 16.46
CA GLN A 195 -3.94 1.00 16.16
C GLN A 195 -3.85 0.84 14.65
N LEU A 196 -2.68 1.13 14.07
CA LEU A 196 -2.45 1.07 12.63
C LEU A 196 -1.45 -0.05 12.30
N PRO A 197 -1.89 -1.33 12.27
CA PRO A 197 -1.02 -2.39 11.79
C PRO A 197 -0.69 -2.14 10.31
N PHE A 198 0.54 -2.49 9.91
CA PHE A 198 0.91 -2.49 8.50
C PHE A 198 0.25 -3.66 7.79
N ILE A 199 -0.95 -3.43 7.26
CA ILE A 199 -1.72 -4.36 6.42
C ILE A 199 -2.43 -3.55 5.33
N GLY A 200 -2.77 -4.22 4.24
CA GLY A 200 -3.70 -3.70 3.24
C GLY A 200 -3.09 -2.81 2.18
N TYR A 201 -3.00 -1.51 2.43
CA TYR A 201 -2.75 -0.51 1.38
C TYR A 201 -1.50 0.31 1.64
N ILE A 202 -0.85 0.71 0.56
CA ILE A 202 0.25 1.69 0.56
C ILE A 202 -0.04 2.81 -0.43
N GLN A 203 0.42 4.02 -0.12
CA GLN A 203 0.26 5.19 -0.98
C GLN A 203 1.52 6.02 -0.96
N PHE A 204 1.84 6.65 -2.09
CA PHE A 204 3.01 7.50 -2.24
C PHE A 204 2.62 8.95 -2.49
N GLN A 205 3.47 9.85 -2.01
CA GLN A 205 3.41 11.28 -2.31
C GLN A 205 4.79 11.78 -2.68
N TYR A 206 4.90 12.54 -3.76
CA TYR A 206 6.11 13.24 -4.17
C TYR A 206 5.89 14.73 -3.97
N GLU A 207 6.85 15.41 -3.36
CA GLU A 207 6.83 16.86 -3.15
C GLU A 207 8.10 17.50 -3.71
N ALA A 208 7.94 18.55 -4.51
CA ALA A 208 9.06 19.28 -5.09
C ALA A 208 8.65 20.68 -5.56
N GLY A 209 9.65 21.49 -5.88
CA GLY A 209 9.47 22.66 -6.72
C GLY A 209 9.35 22.23 -8.19
N PHE A 210 8.25 22.60 -8.84
CA PHE A 210 8.04 22.45 -10.28
C PHE A 210 8.60 23.67 -10.99
N TYR A 211 9.79 23.52 -11.57
CA TYR A 211 10.50 24.59 -12.28
C TYR A 211 9.94 24.80 -13.68
N GLY A 212 9.91 26.06 -14.13
CA GLY A 212 9.37 26.43 -15.44
C GLY A 212 10.05 25.70 -16.61
N GLY A 213 9.26 25.07 -17.47
CA GLY A 213 9.77 24.35 -18.63
C GLY A 213 10.44 22.99 -18.32
N GLN A 214 10.47 22.56 -17.06
CA GLN A 214 10.84 21.18 -16.70
C GLN A 214 9.57 20.37 -16.44
N ARG A 215 9.50 19.17 -17.05
CA ARG A 215 8.35 18.27 -16.94
C ARG A 215 8.78 16.89 -16.49
N ILE A 216 7.98 16.30 -15.61
CA ILE A 216 8.12 14.93 -15.12
C ILE A 216 7.33 14.03 -16.06
N THR A 217 7.96 13.04 -16.67
CA THR A 217 7.32 12.14 -17.63
C THR A 217 6.75 10.89 -16.97
N SER A 218 7.35 10.41 -15.88
CA SER A 218 6.82 9.23 -15.20
C SER A 218 7.15 9.17 -13.71
N PHE A 219 6.28 8.46 -12.99
CA PHE A 219 6.49 8.02 -11.61
C PHE A 219 6.28 6.50 -11.56
N LYS A 220 7.24 5.76 -11.01
CA LYS A 220 7.16 4.31 -10.88
C LYS A 220 7.46 3.91 -9.45
N ALA A 221 6.55 3.19 -8.81
CA ALA A 221 6.76 2.57 -7.51
C ALA A 221 6.74 1.05 -7.64
N ASN A 222 7.73 0.38 -7.08
CA ASN A 222 7.82 -1.06 -6.94
C ASN A 222 7.83 -1.41 -5.45
N VAL A 223 6.94 -2.31 -5.06
CA VAL A 223 6.76 -2.74 -3.67
C VAL A 223 6.92 -4.25 -3.63
N SER A 224 8.01 -4.71 -3.03
CA SER A 224 8.33 -6.13 -2.89
C SER A 224 8.12 -6.58 -1.45
N TYR A 225 7.55 -7.77 -1.27
CA TYR A 225 7.34 -8.35 0.05
C TYR A 225 7.43 -9.87 0.03
N GLY A 226 7.77 -10.41 1.20
CA GLY A 226 7.75 -11.84 1.48
C GLY A 226 6.79 -12.13 2.63
N MET A 227 5.97 -13.16 2.47
CA MET A 227 5.13 -13.71 3.54
C MET A 227 5.51 -15.17 3.74
N SER A 228 5.89 -15.53 4.96
CA SER A 228 6.26 -16.90 5.33
C SER A 228 5.56 -17.33 6.61
N GLY A 229 5.53 -18.62 6.88
CA GLY A 229 4.98 -19.19 8.10
C GLY A 229 3.79 -20.11 7.84
N ILE A 230 3.40 -20.81 8.91
CA ILE A 230 2.36 -21.83 8.88
C ILE A 230 0.98 -21.15 8.88
N HIS A 231 0.08 -21.62 8.01
CA HIS A 231 -1.34 -21.26 8.07
C HIS A 231 -2.19 -22.50 8.24
N SER A 232 -3.39 -22.33 8.80
CA SER A 232 -4.41 -23.38 8.81
C SER A 232 -5.07 -23.44 7.44
N LEU A 233 -5.47 -24.65 7.02
CA LEU A 233 -6.40 -24.81 5.91
C LEU A 233 -7.82 -24.41 6.39
N PRO A 234 -8.65 -23.85 5.50
CA PRO A 234 -10.06 -23.65 5.82
C PRO A 234 -10.76 -25.01 5.99
N LYS A 235 -11.86 -25.03 6.76
CA LYS A 235 -12.72 -26.21 6.89
C LYS A 235 -13.41 -26.57 5.56
N ASP A 236 -13.76 -25.54 4.79
CA ASP A 236 -14.30 -25.65 3.45
C ASP A 236 -13.26 -25.17 2.42
N ASN A 237 -12.91 -26.02 1.47
CA ASN A 237 -11.95 -25.69 0.42
C ASN A 237 -12.43 -24.56 -0.49
N ASP A 238 -13.74 -24.38 -0.65
CA ASP A 238 -14.28 -23.30 -1.46
C ASP A 238 -13.99 -21.92 -0.85
N ALA A 239 -13.82 -21.82 0.47
CA ALA A 239 -13.40 -20.59 1.14
C ALA A 239 -12.00 -20.11 0.72
N TYR A 240 -11.15 -21.00 0.20
CA TYR A 240 -9.81 -20.67 -0.32
C TYR A 240 -9.84 -20.18 -1.78
N LYS A 241 -10.90 -20.50 -2.52
CA LYS A 241 -10.94 -20.39 -3.97
C LYS A 241 -10.79 -18.94 -4.44
N GLY A 242 -9.78 -18.70 -5.28
CA GLY A 242 -9.45 -17.38 -5.80
C GLY A 242 -8.95 -16.37 -4.75
N ARG A 243 -8.74 -16.75 -3.49
CA ARG A 243 -8.23 -15.84 -2.45
C ARG A 243 -6.73 -15.57 -2.60
N CYS A 244 -6.00 -16.46 -3.27
CA CYS A 244 -4.56 -16.32 -3.55
C CYS A 244 -4.24 -15.55 -4.84
N SER A 245 -5.23 -15.26 -5.69
CA SER A 245 -5.08 -14.40 -6.86
C SER A 245 -5.61 -12.98 -6.62
N ARG A 246 -6.41 -12.79 -5.57
CA ARG A 246 -6.97 -11.49 -5.17
C ARG A 246 -6.07 -10.81 -4.16
N SER A 247 -5.86 -9.51 -4.34
CA SER A 247 -5.20 -8.66 -3.35
C SER A 247 -6.14 -8.28 -2.21
N TRP A 248 -5.57 -7.72 -1.14
CA TRP A 248 -6.34 -7.17 -0.03
C TRP A 248 -7.40 -6.17 -0.52
N SER A 249 -8.59 -6.26 0.05
CA SER A 249 -9.75 -5.47 -0.40
C SER A 249 -10.61 -4.93 0.73
N PHE A 250 -10.17 -5.02 1.99
CA PHE A 250 -10.96 -4.53 3.12
C PHE A 250 -11.09 -3.00 3.06
N ASN A 251 -12.32 -2.49 3.04
CA ASN A 251 -12.60 -1.05 2.97
C ASN A 251 -13.63 -0.67 4.03
N ALA A 252 -13.25 0.19 4.98
CA ALA A 252 -14.16 0.63 6.05
C ALA A 252 -15.27 1.58 5.58
N ASN A 253 -15.18 2.11 4.35
CA ASN A 253 -16.19 2.98 3.76
C ASN A 253 -17.24 2.22 2.93
N GLN A 254 -17.06 0.91 2.70
CA GLN A 254 -18.05 0.09 2.00
C GLN A 254 -19.09 -0.42 2.99
N THR A 255 -20.37 -0.26 2.63
CA THR A 255 -21.50 -0.84 3.37
C THR A 255 -21.53 -2.34 3.07
N PRO A 256 -22.03 -3.22 3.96
CA PRO A 256 -22.13 -4.66 3.68
C PRO A 256 -22.84 -5.03 2.36
N GLU A 257 -23.69 -4.15 1.82
CA GLU A 257 -24.34 -4.31 0.51
C GLU A 257 -23.40 -4.16 -0.69
N ASP A 258 -22.27 -3.44 -0.54
CA ASP A 258 -21.31 -3.17 -1.62
C ASP A 258 -20.23 -4.25 -1.76
N THR A 259 -20.23 -5.24 -0.86
CA THR A 259 -19.28 -6.35 -0.88
C THR A 259 -19.93 -7.52 -1.62
N GLU A 260 -19.27 -8.08 -2.66
CA GLU A 260 -19.67 -9.39 -3.20
C GLU A 260 -19.91 -10.35 -2.03
N PRO A 261 -20.99 -11.17 -2.06
CA PRO A 261 -21.35 -12.01 -0.94
C PRO A 261 -20.20 -12.99 -0.64
N SER A 262 -19.42 -12.65 0.38
CA SER A 262 -18.63 -13.65 1.09
C SER A 262 -19.64 -14.66 1.62
N PRO A 263 -19.51 -15.96 1.33
CA PRO A 263 -20.48 -16.95 1.78
C PRO A 263 -20.65 -16.80 3.29
N ALA A 264 -21.89 -16.52 3.70
CA ALA A 264 -22.25 -16.10 5.04
C ALA A 264 -21.69 -17.06 6.11
N LEU A 265 -20.63 -16.64 6.80
CA LEU A 265 -19.87 -17.50 7.72
C LEU A 265 -19.42 -16.77 8.99
N TYR A 266 -20.12 -15.72 9.40
CA TYR A 266 -19.85 -15.06 10.68
C TYR A 266 -20.78 -15.62 11.76
N PRO A 267 -20.26 -16.28 12.82
CA PRO A 267 -21.07 -16.60 13.97
C PRO A 267 -21.50 -15.30 14.65
N LYS A 268 -22.81 -15.09 14.77
CA LYS A 268 -23.35 -14.05 15.66
C LYS A 268 -22.76 -14.26 17.06
N PRO A 269 -22.17 -13.24 17.70
CA PRO A 269 -21.77 -13.37 19.10
C PRO A 269 -23.01 -13.64 19.95
N ALA A 270 -22.93 -14.66 20.81
CA ALA A 270 -23.98 -14.94 21.79
C ALA A 270 -24.22 -13.69 22.65
N ALA A 271 -25.48 -13.30 22.77
CA ALA A 271 -25.88 -12.18 23.61
C ALA A 271 -25.36 -12.39 25.05
N ARG A 272 -24.69 -11.37 25.59
CA ARG A 272 -24.20 -11.37 26.97
C ARG A 272 -25.43 -11.50 27.89
N PRO A 273 -25.52 -12.52 28.77
CA PRO A 273 -26.63 -12.61 29.70
C PRO A 273 -26.59 -11.41 30.66
N PRO A 274 -27.76 -10.88 31.07
CA PRO A 274 -27.81 -9.73 31.97
C PRO A 274 -27.14 -10.08 33.30
N GLU A 275 -26.28 -9.19 33.76
CA GLU A 275 -25.73 -9.21 35.12
C GLU A 275 -26.91 -9.16 36.12
N LYS A 276 -26.92 -10.10 37.07
CA LYS A 276 -27.83 -10.13 38.20
C LYS A 276 -27.23 -9.38 39.38
#